data_AF-A0AAE0GSG8-F1
#
_entry.id   AF-A0AAE0GSG8-F1
#
_cell.length_a   1.000
_cell.length_b   1.000
_cell.length_c   1.000
_cell.angle_alpha   90.00
_cell.angle_beta   90.00
_cell.angle_gamma   90.00
#
_symmetry.space_group_name_H-M   'P 1'
#
loop_
_entity.id
_entity.type
_entity.pdbx_description
1 polymer ?
#
loop_
_entity_poly.entity_id
_entity_poly.type
_entity_poly.pdbx_seq_one_letter_code
_entity_poly.pdbx_strand_id
1 'polypeptide(L)'
;MLCMDVSSQHFKDFTGSPKHARHWEEYESTRKTCVWRPTPPSSYGMDAKKQVGPSWNSTKGHALYKFFESTAHFNATPGSRPWFPGPMTKPQGAARPELRECHVHDHLGSNWTFQRFGPFTGRGGYDWHSLMWFDAGSLASVLKQEKRIYLTGKFMNAVSTEGEPLAYPPVHNHHSHLHKRSDFMPEPKRSSDDGGEKYSAPSFGLLWESHADSACDTNEGGATCFLHVLPEPYGVIVEGVDQALIADTDINDVRVAGSPELTFYYELGLKWTTEVRVPSAMMNIVNVGPVFEQPPKSLADRFQTLPIPMDKTAVLWWTVTLPRAGQLIEANLHVHQRLFDSFYLLSGTPDDDPGYLGALAPIAHPWKPYITSMYDKVGTLGMDTIKRKLLGRLKQCDAVNKKTSWWRSWLTRGEQCPVMPQQIICRGDLPALELVGEKEASKHGYIQGYYDRRTTIRCQEGWTFHKGDQITVVFFSSTPLGVTREEDKWFHTMASMENVTDQQSLLKQDFLQHNCVRMWYTSPEGPYPEPACLNMDWRYDSEGRYFFEGGPQRTSCG
;
A
#
# COMPACT_ATOMS: atom_id res chain seq x y z
N MET A 1 -21.00 31.18 -6.09
CA MET A 1 -20.34 30.51 -7.23
C MET A 1 -20.63 29.02 -7.07
N LEU A 2 -21.70 28.53 -7.72
CA LEU A 2 -22.18 27.15 -7.61
C LEU A 2 -21.34 26.27 -8.56
N CYS A 3 -20.33 25.56 -8.02
CA CYS A 3 -19.71 24.45 -8.73
C CYS A 3 -20.75 23.32 -8.80
N MET A 4 -21.53 23.26 -9.87
CA MET A 4 -22.34 22.08 -10.16
C MET A 4 -21.39 20.90 -10.43
N ASP A 5 -21.54 19.84 -9.64
CA ASP A 5 -20.80 18.59 -9.70
C ASP A 5 -21.39 17.70 -10.82
N VAL A 6 -20.96 17.94 -12.07
CA VAL A 6 -21.51 17.28 -13.26
C VAL A 6 -20.61 16.16 -13.80
N SER A 7 -19.70 15.59 -12.98
CA SER A 7 -18.86 14.44 -13.37
C SER A 7 -19.19 13.12 -12.65
N SER A 8 -20.25 13.07 -11.83
CA SER A 8 -20.54 11.89 -10.99
C SER A 8 -21.23 10.72 -11.71
N GLN A 9 -21.66 10.85 -12.97
CA GLN A 9 -22.52 9.83 -13.59
C GLN A 9 -21.82 8.55 -14.08
N HIS A 10 -20.49 8.43 -14.03
CA HIS A 10 -19.78 7.22 -14.46
C HIS A 10 -18.66 6.72 -13.53
N PHE A 11 -18.51 7.32 -12.36
CA PHE A 11 -17.54 6.85 -11.37
C PHE A 11 -18.27 6.03 -10.30
N LYS A 12 -17.77 4.83 -10.03
CA LYS A 12 -18.22 4.06 -8.86
C LYS A 12 -17.34 4.39 -7.67
N ASP A 13 -17.98 4.63 -6.53
CA ASP A 13 -17.33 4.66 -5.24
C ASP A 13 -16.93 3.23 -4.88
N PHE A 14 -15.62 2.97 -4.80
CA PHE A 14 -15.10 1.67 -4.39
C PHE A 14 -14.95 1.55 -2.86
N THR A 15 -14.98 2.66 -2.13
CA THR A 15 -14.92 2.72 -0.67
C THR A 15 -16.25 3.25 -0.11
N GLY A 16 -16.73 2.67 0.99
CA GLY A 16 -17.93 3.17 1.70
C GLY A 16 -19.30 2.85 1.07
N SER A 17 -19.38 2.05 0.01
CA SER A 17 -20.69 1.70 -0.57
C SER A 17 -21.50 0.75 0.33
N PRO A 18 -22.85 0.70 0.24
CA PRO A 18 -23.69 -0.30 0.92
C PRO A 18 -23.27 -1.76 0.70
N LYS A 19 -22.49 -2.05 -0.35
CA LYS A 19 -21.92 -3.38 -0.57
C LYS A 19 -20.91 -3.76 0.52
N HIS A 20 -20.12 -2.79 1.00
CA HIS A 20 -19.12 -3.02 2.04
C HIS A 20 -19.77 -3.44 3.35
N ALA A 21 -20.82 -2.75 3.77
CA ALA A 21 -21.59 -3.10 4.97
C ALA A 21 -22.14 -4.54 4.89
N ARG A 22 -22.70 -4.94 3.74
CA ARG A 22 -23.17 -6.31 3.53
C ARG A 22 -22.05 -7.35 3.61
N HIS A 23 -20.90 -7.08 3.00
CA HIS A 23 -19.74 -7.98 3.09
C HIS A 23 -19.22 -8.08 4.52
N TRP A 24 -19.24 -6.98 5.27
CA TRP A 24 -18.88 -6.98 6.68
C TRP A 24 -19.84 -7.79 7.53
N GLU A 25 -21.16 -7.62 7.37
CA GLU A 25 -22.17 -8.43 8.07
C GLU A 25 -22.01 -9.93 7.78
N GLU A 26 -21.73 -10.30 6.52
CA GLU A 26 -21.45 -11.67 6.11
C GLU A 26 -20.16 -12.20 6.79
N TYR A 27 -19.08 -11.42 6.75
CA TYR A 27 -17.82 -11.75 7.39
C TYR A 27 -18.00 -11.96 8.89
N GLU A 28 -18.63 -11.00 9.57
CA GLU A 28 -18.81 -11.00 11.02
C GLU A 28 -19.73 -12.12 11.47
N SER A 29 -20.86 -12.34 10.78
CA SER A 29 -21.78 -13.45 11.09
C SER A 29 -21.10 -14.80 10.91
N THR A 30 -20.35 -14.99 9.83
CA THR A 30 -19.58 -16.21 9.57
C THR A 30 -18.50 -16.41 10.64
N ARG A 31 -17.71 -15.38 10.93
CA ARG A 31 -16.66 -15.41 11.94
C ARG A 31 -17.21 -15.70 13.34
N LYS A 32 -18.39 -15.18 13.69
CA LYS A 32 -19.04 -15.45 14.99
C LYS A 32 -19.43 -16.92 15.19
N THR A 33 -19.55 -17.71 14.11
CA THR A 33 -19.75 -19.16 14.22
C THR A 33 -18.47 -19.94 14.50
N CYS A 34 -17.31 -19.28 14.52
CA CYS A 34 -16.02 -19.94 14.67
C CYS A 34 -15.82 -20.62 16.02
N VAL A 35 -15.49 -21.91 15.95
CA VAL A 35 -14.92 -22.66 17.06
C VAL A 35 -13.41 -22.68 16.88
N TRP A 36 -12.74 -21.71 17.50
CA TRP A 36 -11.29 -21.55 17.43
C TRP A 36 -10.54 -22.75 18.01
N ARG A 37 -9.67 -23.34 17.21
CA ARG A 37 -8.82 -24.47 17.62
C ARG A 37 -7.38 -24.00 17.73
N PRO A 38 -6.65 -24.34 18.80
CA PRO A 38 -5.22 -24.10 18.87
C PRO A 38 -4.50 -24.84 17.74
N THR A 39 -3.66 -24.13 17.01
CA THR A 39 -2.82 -24.70 15.95
C THR A 39 -1.46 -25.07 16.57
N PRO A 40 -0.97 -26.32 16.42
CA PRO A 40 0.32 -26.72 16.97
C PRO A 40 1.48 -25.90 16.36
N PRO A 41 2.49 -25.48 17.14
CA PRO A 41 3.64 -24.71 16.62
C PRO A 41 4.34 -25.30 15.40
N SER A 42 4.32 -26.63 15.27
CA SER A 42 4.94 -27.35 14.16
C SER A 42 4.26 -27.12 12.81
N SER A 43 2.98 -26.78 12.74
CA SER A 43 2.26 -26.69 11.46
C SER A 43 2.47 -25.37 10.72
N TYR A 44 2.78 -24.28 11.41
CA TYR A 44 3.02 -22.95 10.79
C TYR A 44 4.51 -22.58 10.70
N GLY A 45 5.40 -23.57 10.81
CA GLY A 45 6.83 -23.41 10.58
C GLY A 45 7.57 -22.64 11.68
N MET A 46 6.97 -22.41 12.86
CA MET A 46 7.66 -21.84 14.01
C MET A 46 8.44 -22.93 14.76
N ASP A 47 9.59 -23.32 14.21
CA ASP A 47 10.52 -24.17 14.95
C ASP A 47 11.24 -23.33 16.03
N ALA A 48 10.64 -23.29 17.23
CA ALA A 48 11.06 -22.49 18.37
C ALA A 48 12.55 -22.68 18.78
N LYS A 49 13.20 -23.77 18.35
CA LYS A 49 14.59 -24.07 18.70
C LYS A 49 15.65 -23.28 17.90
N LYS A 50 15.29 -22.56 16.85
CA LYS A 50 16.23 -21.75 16.04
C LYS A 50 16.15 -20.24 16.30
N GLN A 51 15.40 -19.80 17.31
CA GLN A 51 14.93 -18.41 17.43
C GLN A 51 15.73 -17.46 18.33
N VAL A 52 16.96 -17.78 18.77
CA VAL A 52 17.75 -16.82 19.57
C VAL A 52 19.12 -16.58 18.95
N GLY A 53 19.26 -15.45 18.27
CA GLY A 53 20.53 -14.84 17.92
C GLY A 53 20.35 -13.31 17.87
N PRO A 54 21.41 -12.52 18.09
CA PRO A 54 21.29 -11.10 18.39
C PRO A 54 20.70 -10.29 17.23
N SER A 55 20.13 -9.15 17.62
CA SER A 55 19.67 -7.99 16.85
C SER A 55 20.14 -7.89 15.39
N TRP A 56 19.22 -7.45 14.53
CA TRP A 56 19.56 -6.80 13.26
C TRP A 56 20.61 -5.72 13.50
N ASN A 57 21.86 -6.00 13.13
CA ASN A 57 22.89 -5.00 12.97
C ASN A 57 23.05 -4.85 11.46
N SER A 58 22.58 -3.72 10.92
CA SER A 58 22.24 -3.44 9.53
C SER A 58 23.40 -3.51 8.50
N THR A 59 24.52 -4.14 8.83
CA THR A 59 25.72 -4.15 7.97
C THR A 59 26.13 -5.51 7.42
N LYS A 60 25.49 -6.63 7.77
CA LYS A 60 25.83 -7.94 7.20
C LYS A 60 24.58 -8.77 6.90
N GLY A 61 24.20 -8.78 5.62
CA GLY A 61 23.06 -9.54 5.12
C GLY A 61 23.27 -11.05 5.26
N HIS A 62 22.42 -11.68 6.07
CA HIS A 62 22.07 -13.09 5.99
C HIS A 62 20.60 -13.23 6.38
N ALA A 63 19.76 -13.63 5.42
CA ALA A 63 18.34 -13.87 5.62
C ALA A 63 18.13 -15.16 6.43
N LEU A 64 17.85 -15.02 7.73
CA LEU A 64 17.37 -16.07 8.61
C LEU A 64 16.24 -15.47 9.46
N TYR A 65 15.00 -15.83 9.14
CA TYR A 65 13.79 -15.30 9.76
C TYR A 65 13.65 -15.80 11.21
N LYS A 66 13.48 -14.86 12.14
CA LYS A 66 13.30 -15.10 13.58
C LYS A 66 11.96 -14.50 14.00
N PHE A 67 11.33 -15.15 14.97
CA PHE A 67 10.29 -14.52 15.79
C PHE A 67 10.96 -13.45 16.65
N PHE A 68 10.65 -12.17 16.40
CA PHE A 68 11.05 -11.08 17.28
C PHE A 68 9.86 -10.68 18.15
N GLU A 69 9.83 -11.15 19.39
CA GLU A 69 9.28 -10.32 20.47
C GLU A 69 10.38 -9.31 20.80
N SER A 70 10.45 -8.20 20.07
CA SER A 70 11.19 -7.03 20.53
C SER A 70 10.20 -5.99 21.03
N THR A 71 9.88 -6.04 22.32
CA THR A 71 9.35 -4.86 23.03
C THR A 71 10.49 -3.85 23.16
N ALA A 72 10.83 -3.16 22.07
CA ALA A 72 11.80 -2.08 22.09
C ALA A 72 11.12 -0.87 22.73
N HIS A 73 11.24 -0.71 24.04
CA HIS A 73 10.85 0.52 24.71
C HIS A 73 11.88 1.60 24.38
N PHE A 74 11.58 2.44 23.38
CA PHE A 74 12.36 3.62 23.06
C PHE A 74 12.05 4.74 24.06
N ASN A 75 12.68 4.71 25.24
CA ASN A 75 12.67 5.85 26.14
C ASN A 75 13.80 6.82 25.75
N ALA A 76 13.45 7.84 24.97
CA ALA A 76 14.34 8.96 24.68
C ALA A 76 14.41 9.92 25.87
N THR A 77 15.52 9.90 26.62
CA THR A 77 15.92 11.02 27.49
C THR A 77 17.24 11.61 26.97
N PRO A 78 17.33 12.93 26.72
CA PRO A 78 18.56 13.55 26.23
C PRO A 78 19.61 13.59 27.36
N GLY A 79 20.79 12.99 27.13
CA GLY A 79 22.01 13.33 27.88
C GLY A 79 22.79 12.22 28.59
N SER A 80 22.42 10.94 28.48
CA SER A 80 23.24 9.84 29.02
C SER A 80 23.81 8.93 27.91
N ARG A 81 25.09 8.58 28.08
CA ARG A 81 25.94 7.69 27.25
C ARG A 81 25.22 6.44 26.70
N PRO A 82 25.68 5.83 25.59
CA PRO A 82 25.04 4.68 24.97
C PRO A 82 25.07 3.48 25.92
N TRP A 83 23.98 3.26 26.62
CA TRP A 83 23.67 1.98 27.24
C TRP A 83 23.21 1.07 26.12
N PHE A 84 24.00 0.03 25.84
CA PHE A 84 23.46 -1.15 25.18
C PHE A 84 22.19 -1.58 25.94
N PRO A 85 21.11 -1.99 25.24
CA PRO A 85 19.88 -2.39 25.91
C PRO A 85 20.22 -3.54 26.84
N GLY A 86 19.92 -3.37 28.13
CA GLY A 86 19.82 -4.50 29.04
C GLY A 86 18.85 -5.53 28.45
N PRO A 87 19.00 -6.81 28.81
CA PRO A 87 18.10 -7.85 28.32
C PRO A 87 16.65 -7.43 28.58
N MET A 88 15.85 -7.34 27.52
CA MET A 88 14.41 -7.16 27.62
C MET A 88 13.88 -8.26 28.55
N THR A 89 13.46 -7.87 29.74
CA THR A 89 12.73 -8.78 30.61
C THR A 89 11.41 -9.04 29.91
N LYS A 90 11.22 -10.23 29.33
CA LYS A 90 9.89 -10.73 29.03
C LYS A 90 9.05 -10.45 30.28
N PRO A 91 7.89 -9.77 30.17
CA PRO A 91 7.01 -9.63 31.32
C PRO A 91 6.80 -11.02 31.90
N GLN A 92 7.24 -11.25 33.13
CA GLN A 92 7.07 -12.54 33.78
C GLN A 92 5.56 -12.80 33.86
N GLY A 93 5.06 -13.76 33.08
CA GLY A 93 3.64 -14.12 33.02
C GLY A 93 2.88 -13.71 31.76
N ALA A 94 3.51 -13.04 30.77
CA ALA A 94 2.84 -12.84 29.47
C ALA A 94 2.53 -14.21 28.83
N ALA A 95 1.27 -14.40 28.44
CA ALA A 95 0.86 -15.59 27.71
C ALA A 95 1.67 -15.67 26.42
N ARG A 96 2.18 -16.87 26.09
CA ARG A 96 2.87 -17.05 24.82
C ARG A 96 1.87 -16.85 23.68
N PRO A 97 2.21 -16.07 22.64
CA PRO A 97 1.37 -15.98 21.47
C PRO A 97 1.12 -17.37 20.89
N GLU A 98 -0.14 -17.64 20.57
CA GLU A 98 -0.59 -18.86 19.93
C GLU A 98 -1.35 -18.51 18.65
N LEU A 99 -1.21 -19.38 17.65
CA LEU A 99 -2.06 -19.35 16.47
C LEU A 99 -3.30 -20.19 16.77
N ARG A 100 -4.47 -19.61 16.54
CA ARG A 100 -5.75 -20.33 16.53
C ARG A 100 -6.36 -20.26 15.14
N GLU A 101 -7.02 -21.32 14.73
CA GLU A 101 -7.65 -21.41 13.41
C GLU A 101 -9.12 -21.80 13.49
N CYS A 102 -9.85 -21.45 12.44
CA CYS A 102 -11.25 -21.80 12.22
C CYS A 102 -11.53 -21.91 10.72
N HIS A 103 -12.32 -22.90 10.33
CA HIS A 103 -12.81 -23.07 8.97
C HIS A 103 -14.32 -23.10 8.98
N VAL A 104 -14.95 -22.32 8.11
CA VAL A 104 -16.41 -22.24 7.98
C VAL A 104 -16.79 -22.36 6.52
N HIS A 105 -17.74 -23.24 6.22
CA HIS A 105 -18.40 -23.29 4.92
C HIS A 105 -19.55 -22.30 4.93
N ASP A 106 -19.57 -21.35 4.02
CA ASP A 106 -20.72 -20.44 3.89
C ASP A 106 -21.87 -21.11 3.14
N HIS A 107 -23.06 -20.55 3.27
CA HIS A 107 -24.29 -21.05 2.66
C HIS A 107 -24.35 -20.80 1.13
N LEU A 108 -23.39 -20.06 0.58
CA LEU A 108 -23.30 -19.65 -0.83
C LEU A 108 -22.23 -20.45 -1.59
N GLY A 109 -21.66 -21.50 -0.98
CA GLY A 109 -20.66 -22.36 -1.62
C GLY A 109 -19.23 -21.81 -1.59
N SER A 110 -18.98 -20.70 -0.89
CA SER A 110 -17.61 -20.28 -0.56
C SER A 110 -17.20 -20.79 0.81
N ASN A 111 -15.90 -20.72 1.07
CA ASN A 111 -15.27 -21.16 2.28
C ASN A 111 -14.55 -19.98 2.90
N TRP A 112 -14.60 -19.87 4.22
CA TRP A 112 -13.79 -18.96 4.99
C TRP A 112 -12.80 -19.74 5.83
N THR A 113 -11.53 -19.34 5.79
CA THR A 113 -10.56 -19.70 6.82
C THR A 113 -10.22 -18.45 7.64
N PHE A 114 -10.23 -18.59 8.95
CA PHE A 114 -9.77 -17.58 9.88
C PHE A 114 -8.58 -18.09 10.68
N GLN A 115 -7.59 -17.23 10.87
CA GLN A 115 -6.42 -17.44 11.69
C GLN A 115 -6.24 -16.23 12.60
N ARG A 116 -6.05 -16.47 13.89
CA ARG A 116 -5.85 -15.44 14.91
C ARG A 116 -4.56 -15.71 15.67
N PHE A 117 -3.65 -14.75 15.65
CA PHE A 117 -2.35 -14.83 16.30
C PHE A 117 -2.27 -13.87 17.49
N GLY A 118 -1.88 -14.36 18.66
CA GLY A 118 -1.75 -13.55 19.88
C GLY A 118 -1.99 -14.40 21.14
N PRO A 119 -2.18 -13.78 22.31
CA PRO A 119 -2.32 -12.35 22.53
C PRO A 119 -1.00 -11.59 22.33
N PHE A 120 -1.09 -10.40 21.77
CA PHE A 120 -0.11 -9.34 21.89
C PHE A 120 -0.48 -8.44 23.07
N THR A 121 0.50 -7.74 23.60
CA THR A 121 0.32 -6.85 24.74
C THR A 121 1.15 -5.61 24.52
N GLY A 122 0.48 -4.46 24.41
CA GLY A 122 1.10 -3.16 24.20
C GLY A 122 0.87 -2.21 25.38
N ARG A 123 1.81 -1.30 25.61
CA ARG A 123 1.72 -0.21 26.61
C ARG A 123 1.90 1.17 25.97
N GLY A 124 1.58 1.29 24.68
CA GLY A 124 1.88 2.46 23.86
C GLY A 124 3.37 2.65 23.61
N GLY A 125 3.73 3.81 23.07
CA GLY A 125 5.10 4.18 22.74
C GLY A 125 5.61 3.52 21.47
N TYR A 126 4.73 3.23 20.52
CA TYR A 126 5.04 2.48 19.30
C TYR A 126 5.56 1.07 19.62
N ASP A 127 4.93 0.40 20.58
CA ASP A 127 5.28 -0.97 20.94
C ASP A 127 5.09 -1.88 19.73
N TRP A 128 6.20 -2.36 19.16
CA TRP A 128 6.24 -2.96 17.83
C TRP A 128 6.17 -4.49 17.91
N HIS A 129 5.33 -5.07 17.07
CA HIS A 129 5.18 -6.50 16.93
C HIS A 129 5.32 -6.87 15.45
N SER A 130 6.32 -7.71 15.16
CA SER A 130 6.54 -8.29 13.84
C SER A 130 6.26 -9.78 13.90
N LEU A 131 5.47 -10.28 12.97
CA LEU A 131 5.16 -11.70 12.88
C LEU A 131 5.18 -12.15 11.42
N MET A 132 5.57 -13.39 11.20
CA MET A 132 5.52 -14.06 9.91
C MET A 132 5.22 -15.52 10.15
N TRP A 133 4.37 -16.11 9.32
CA TRP A 133 4.05 -17.52 9.41
C TRP A 133 3.73 -18.11 8.05
N PHE A 134 3.98 -19.42 7.95
CA PHE A 134 3.75 -20.20 6.75
C PHE A 134 2.38 -20.87 6.81
N ASP A 135 1.87 -21.21 5.62
CA ASP A 135 0.54 -21.80 5.45
C ASP A 135 -0.55 -20.90 6.02
N ALA A 136 -0.48 -19.61 5.66
CA ALA A 136 -1.49 -18.64 5.98
C ALA A 136 -2.85 -19.07 5.40
N GLY A 137 -3.85 -19.20 6.26
CA GLY A 137 -5.16 -19.79 5.96
C GLY A 137 -5.22 -21.33 5.95
N SER A 138 -4.16 -22.02 6.40
CA SER A 138 -4.06 -23.49 6.46
C SER A 138 -4.45 -24.16 5.12
N LEU A 139 -4.11 -23.48 4.01
CA LEU A 139 -4.57 -23.78 2.65
C LEU A 139 -3.75 -24.89 1.98
N ALA A 140 -2.58 -25.26 2.50
CA ALA A 140 -1.75 -26.33 1.94
C ALA A 140 -2.52 -27.66 1.85
N SER A 141 -3.31 -27.98 2.87
CA SER A 141 -4.14 -29.20 2.89
C SER A 141 -5.27 -29.16 1.85
N VAL A 142 -5.91 -28.00 1.70
CA VAL A 142 -6.95 -27.74 0.70
C VAL A 142 -6.35 -27.84 -0.72
N LEU A 143 -5.23 -27.17 -0.97
CA LEU A 143 -4.53 -27.18 -2.25
C LEU A 143 -4.01 -28.58 -2.62
N LYS A 144 -3.70 -29.43 -1.64
CA LYS A 144 -3.36 -30.83 -1.90
C LYS A 144 -4.54 -31.62 -2.46
N GLN A 145 -5.76 -31.29 -2.05
CA GLN A 145 -6.99 -31.97 -2.47
C GLN A 145 -7.54 -31.37 -3.77
N GLU A 146 -7.74 -30.05 -3.77
CA GLU A 146 -8.42 -29.32 -4.84
C GLU A 146 -7.49 -28.92 -5.98
N LYS A 147 -6.16 -28.92 -5.75
CA LYS A 147 -5.09 -28.45 -6.66
C LYS A 147 -5.12 -26.95 -6.97
N ARG A 148 -6.31 -26.34 -6.96
CA ARG A 148 -6.56 -24.94 -7.27
C ARG A 148 -7.71 -24.42 -6.44
N ILE A 149 -7.57 -23.19 -5.94
CA ILE A 149 -8.66 -22.40 -5.36
C ILE A 149 -8.62 -20.98 -5.92
N TYR A 150 -9.72 -20.26 -5.74
CA TYR A 150 -9.82 -18.84 -6.03
C TYR A 150 -10.07 -18.09 -4.73
N LEU A 151 -9.13 -17.23 -4.33
CA LEU A 151 -9.34 -16.31 -3.23
C LEU A 151 -10.24 -15.17 -3.69
N THR A 152 -11.33 -14.92 -2.98
CA THR A 152 -12.34 -13.92 -3.35
C THR A 152 -12.46 -12.80 -2.33
N GLY A 153 -11.80 -12.93 -1.17
CA GLY A 153 -11.69 -11.82 -0.23
C GLY A 153 -10.71 -12.11 0.92
N LYS A 154 -10.34 -11.05 1.63
CA LYS A 154 -9.48 -11.10 2.81
C LYS A 154 -9.87 -10.10 3.87
N PHE A 155 -9.56 -10.43 5.11
CA PHE A 155 -9.45 -9.50 6.23
C PHE A 155 -8.07 -9.67 6.85
N MET A 156 -7.36 -8.58 7.09
CA MET A 156 -5.98 -8.59 7.60
C MET A 156 -5.80 -7.39 8.52
N ASN A 157 -5.95 -7.56 9.83
CA ASN A 157 -5.77 -6.47 10.79
C ASN A 157 -5.65 -6.94 12.24
N ALA A 158 -5.25 -6.03 13.13
CA ALA A 158 -5.41 -6.21 14.56
C ALA A 158 -6.89 -6.22 14.99
N VAL A 159 -7.19 -7.02 16.02
CA VAL A 159 -8.52 -7.14 16.65
C VAL A 159 -8.40 -7.16 18.17
N SER A 160 -9.44 -6.72 18.88
CA SER A 160 -9.53 -6.78 20.34
C SER A 160 -9.65 -8.23 20.85
N THR A 161 -9.71 -8.40 22.17
CA THR A 161 -10.02 -9.68 22.82
C THR A 161 -11.37 -10.26 22.41
N GLU A 162 -12.35 -9.40 22.14
CA GLU A 162 -13.69 -9.73 21.64
C GLU A 162 -13.68 -9.97 20.12
N GLY A 163 -12.56 -9.63 19.47
CA GLY A 163 -12.38 -9.72 18.03
C GLY A 163 -12.88 -8.47 17.28
N GLU A 164 -13.11 -7.34 17.94
CA GLU A 164 -13.47 -6.11 17.24
C GLU A 164 -12.25 -5.56 16.48
N PRO A 165 -12.36 -5.19 15.19
CA PRO A 165 -11.24 -4.61 14.44
C PRO A 165 -10.69 -3.35 15.10
N LEU A 166 -9.36 -3.30 15.29
CA LEU A 166 -8.65 -2.16 15.84
C LEU A 166 -7.97 -1.39 14.72
N ALA A 167 -8.45 -0.18 14.41
CA ALA A 167 -7.75 0.72 13.48
C ALA A 167 -6.75 1.61 14.23
N TYR A 168 -6.07 2.47 13.46
CA TYR A 168 -5.20 3.52 13.97
C TYR A 168 -6.04 4.74 14.39
N PRO A 169 -5.97 5.22 15.64
CA PRO A 169 -5.49 4.56 16.86
C PRO A 169 -6.54 3.58 17.44
N PRO A 170 -6.17 2.61 18.31
CA PRO A 170 -4.91 2.49 19.06
C PRO A 170 -3.85 1.57 18.43
N VAL A 171 -4.19 0.76 17.44
CA VAL A 171 -3.23 -0.16 16.81
C VAL A 171 -3.05 0.25 15.36
N HIS A 172 -1.80 0.46 14.99
CA HIS A 172 -1.43 0.84 13.64
C HIS A 172 -0.88 -0.38 12.93
N ASN A 173 -1.58 -0.78 11.88
CA ASN A 173 -1.14 -1.83 10.98
C ASN A 173 -0.13 -1.22 10.00
N HIS A 174 1.16 -1.29 10.31
CA HIS A 174 2.20 -0.66 9.51
C HIS A 174 2.36 -1.39 8.18
N HIS A 175 2.66 -2.68 8.24
CA HIS A 175 2.72 -3.57 7.08
C HIS A 175 1.96 -4.86 7.36
N SER A 176 1.16 -5.33 6.41
CA SER A 176 0.63 -6.69 6.44
C SER A 176 0.56 -7.21 5.02
N HIS A 177 1.24 -8.29 4.73
CA HIS A 177 1.30 -8.85 3.38
C HIS A 177 0.88 -10.31 3.38
N LEU A 178 0.37 -10.74 2.23
CA LEU A 178 0.07 -12.12 1.91
C LEU A 178 0.76 -12.47 0.60
N HIS A 179 1.67 -13.41 0.66
CA HIS A 179 2.52 -13.82 -0.45
C HIS A 179 2.25 -15.27 -0.85
N LYS A 180 2.52 -15.60 -2.12
CA LYS A 180 2.77 -16.99 -2.52
C LYS A 180 4.13 -17.43 -1.99
N ARG A 181 4.20 -18.61 -1.38
CA ARG A 181 5.47 -19.16 -0.86
C ARG A 181 6.55 -19.32 -1.91
N SER A 182 6.19 -19.79 -3.11
CA SER A 182 7.12 -19.96 -4.24
C SER A 182 7.88 -18.68 -4.60
N ASP A 183 7.24 -17.53 -4.38
CA ASP A 183 7.73 -16.24 -4.84
C ASP A 183 8.55 -15.57 -3.72
N PHE A 184 8.12 -15.73 -2.47
CA PHE A 184 8.80 -15.16 -1.30
C PHE A 184 10.16 -15.82 -1.00
N MET A 185 10.27 -17.13 -1.26
CA MET A 185 11.50 -17.89 -1.04
C MET A 185 11.91 -18.57 -2.35
N PRO A 186 12.45 -17.84 -3.33
CA PRO A 186 13.00 -18.48 -4.51
C PRO A 186 14.08 -19.45 -4.05
N GLU A 187 13.96 -20.72 -4.44
CA GLU A 187 15.04 -21.67 -4.19
C GLU A 187 16.33 -21.07 -4.78
N PRO A 188 17.43 -21.02 -4.02
CA PRO A 188 18.68 -20.49 -4.53
C PRO A 188 19.12 -21.36 -5.71
N LYS A 189 18.83 -20.88 -6.93
CA LYS A 189 19.32 -21.50 -8.14
C LYS A 189 20.82 -21.25 -8.18
N ARG A 190 21.61 -22.25 -7.79
CA ARG A 190 23.03 -22.29 -8.12
C ARG A 190 23.12 -22.29 -9.65
N SER A 191 23.36 -21.14 -10.26
CA SER A 191 23.80 -21.12 -11.65
C SER A 191 25.18 -21.79 -11.68
N SER A 192 25.27 -22.91 -12.38
CA SER A 192 26.49 -23.70 -12.47
C SER A 192 27.59 -23.02 -13.28
N ASP A 193 27.27 -21.94 -14.01
CA ASP A 193 28.08 -21.53 -15.16
C ASP A 193 28.89 -20.24 -14.93
N ASP A 194 28.66 -19.50 -13.84
CA ASP A 194 29.31 -18.21 -13.58
C ASP A 194 29.89 -18.04 -12.16
N GLY A 195 29.91 -19.11 -11.35
CA GLY A 195 30.63 -19.14 -10.06
C GLY A 195 30.13 -18.15 -8.98
N GLY A 196 29.10 -17.36 -9.28
CA GLY A 196 28.44 -16.46 -8.35
C GLY A 196 27.00 -16.91 -8.15
N GLU A 197 26.59 -17.12 -6.90
CA GLU A 197 25.19 -17.28 -6.55
C GLU A 197 24.44 -15.98 -6.92
N LYS A 198 23.81 -15.95 -8.09
CA LYS A 198 22.87 -14.89 -8.44
C LYS A 198 21.57 -15.16 -7.72
N TYR A 199 21.42 -14.54 -6.55
CA TYR A 199 20.12 -14.40 -5.92
C TYR A 199 19.27 -13.54 -6.85
N SER A 200 18.31 -14.14 -7.55
CA SER A 200 17.19 -13.37 -8.10
C SER A 200 16.54 -12.67 -6.92
N ALA A 201 16.44 -11.34 -6.97
CA ALA A 201 15.67 -10.60 -5.97
C ALA A 201 14.32 -11.30 -5.84
N PRO A 202 13.91 -11.71 -4.63
CA PRO A 202 12.65 -12.42 -4.44
C PRO A 202 11.56 -11.57 -5.08
N SER A 203 10.95 -12.08 -6.15
CA SER A 203 9.76 -11.46 -6.70
C SER A 203 8.77 -11.45 -5.56
N PHE A 204 8.43 -10.29 -5.02
CA PHE A 204 7.36 -10.20 -4.03
C PHE A 204 6.08 -10.68 -4.70
N GLY A 205 5.76 -11.97 -4.55
CA GLY A 205 4.53 -12.64 -4.99
C GLY A 205 3.34 -12.19 -4.17
N LEU A 206 3.25 -10.88 -3.94
CA LEU A 206 2.28 -10.20 -3.13
C LEU A 206 0.91 -10.38 -3.79
N LEU A 207 0.04 -11.11 -3.08
CA LEU A 207 -1.35 -11.29 -3.47
C LEU A 207 -2.22 -10.21 -2.86
N TRP A 208 -2.01 -9.96 -1.56
CA TRP A 208 -2.79 -8.98 -0.82
C TRP A 208 -1.92 -8.26 0.19
N GLU A 209 -2.35 -7.06 0.53
CA GLU A 209 -1.78 -6.31 1.63
C GLU A 209 -2.81 -5.49 2.38
N SER A 210 -2.44 -5.12 3.59
CA SER A 210 -3.19 -4.30 4.53
C SER A 210 -2.19 -3.37 5.21
N HIS A 211 -2.50 -2.09 5.20
CA HIS A 211 -1.66 -1.01 5.70
C HIS A 211 -2.54 -0.04 6.51
N ALA A 212 -1.95 0.93 7.19
CA ALA A 212 -2.69 1.89 8.01
C ALA A 212 -3.78 2.61 7.22
N ASP A 213 -3.40 3.00 6.00
CA ASP A 213 -4.23 3.59 4.96
C ASP A 213 -5.24 2.61 4.32
N SER A 214 -5.44 1.41 4.89
CA SER A 214 -6.52 0.50 4.48
C SER A 214 -7.80 0.70 5.29
N ALA A 215 -7.73 1.30 6.48
CA ALA A 215 -8.93 1.71 7.22
C ALA A 215 -9.54 2.96 6.58
N CYS A 216 -10.81 2.93 6.19
CA CYS A 216 -11.50 4.09 5.64
C CYS A 216 -11.92 5.08 6.75
N ASP A 217 -12.58 6.16 6.37
CA ASP A 217 -13.24 7.09 7.28
C ASP A 217 -14.20 6.35 8.23
N THR A 218 -14.34 6.83 9.47
CA THR A 218 -15.20 6.15 10.46
C THR A 218 -16.66 6.08 10.01
N ASN A 219 -17.13 7.09 9.28
CA ASN A 219 -18.48 7.15 8.70
C ASN A 219 -18.64 6.26 7.46
N GLU A 220 -17.53 5.84 6.84
CA GLU A 220 -17.49 4.91 5.70
C GLU A 220 -17.22 3.45 6.11
N GLY A 221 -17.08 3.18 7.41
CA GLY A 221 -16.88 1.85 7.97
C GLY A 221 -15.62 1.68 8.82
N GLY A 222 -14.73 2.68 8.87
CA GLY A 222 -13.54 2.69 9.72
C GLY A 222 -12.65 1.46 9.53
N ALA A 223 -12.48 0.72 10.63
CA ALA A 223 -11.68 -0.50 10.67
C ALA A 223 -12.28 -1.66 9.85
N THR A 224 -13.56 -1.63 9.51
CA THR A 224 -14.16 -2.69 8.68
C THR A 224 -13.61 -2.68 7.25
N CYS A 225 -13.05 -1.56 6.77
CA CYS A 225 -12.43 -1.44 5.45
C CYS A 225 -11.13 -2.24 5.27
N PHE A 226 -10.60 -2.84 6.33
CA PHE A 226 -9.57 -3.87 6.22
C PHE A 226 -10.10 -5.16 5.56
N LEU A 227 -11.41 -5.37 5.56
CA LEU A 227 -12.07 -6.38 4.74
C LEU A 227 -12.06 -5.92 3.28
N HIS A 228 -11.51 -6.76 2.42
CA HIS A 228 -11.50 -6.56 0.99
C HIS A 228 -12.13 -7.79 0.33
N VAL A 229 -13.16 -7.58 -0.49
CA VAL A 229 -13.85 -8.66 -1.21
C VAL A 229 -13.89 -8.28 -2.69
N LEU A 230 -13.36 -9.15 -3.54
CA LEU A 230 -13.40 -8.97 -4.98
C LEU A 230 -14.86 -9.09 -5.45
N PRO A 231 -15.31 -8.24 -6.38
CA PRO A 231 -16.63 -8.38 -6.94
C PRO A 231 -16.75 -9.71 -7.70
N GLU A 232 -17.94 -10.29 -7.74
CA GLU A 232 -18.18 -11.43 -8.62
C GLU A 232 -18.10 -11.00 -10.10
N PRO A 233 -17.61 -11.87 -11.00
CA PRO A 233 -17.21 -13.27 -10.78
C PRO A 233 -15.69 -13.45 -10.56
N TYR A 234 -14.97 -12.44 -10.06
CA TYR A 234 -13.51 -12.43 -10.02
C TYR A 234 -12.91 -13.20 -8.83
N GLY A 235 -11.66 -13.64 -8.97
CA GLY A 235 -10.90 -14.27 -7.88
C GLY A 235 -9.41 -14.37 -8.18
N VAL A 236 -8.57 -14.43 -7.13
CA VAL A 236 -7.12 -14.60 -7.23
C VAL A 236 -6.80 -16.08 -7.24
N ILE A 237 -6.05 -16.53 -8.24
CA ILE A 237 -5.69 -17.94 -8.35
C ILE A 237 -4.57 -18.31 -7.37
N VAL A 238 -4.77 -19.39 -6.63
CA VAL A 238 -3.73 -20.10 -5.88
C VAL A 238 -3.71 -21.56 -6.33
N GLU A 239 -2.57 -22.04 -6.82
CA GLU A 239 -2.42 -23.37 -7.43
C GLU A 239 -1.23 -24.12 -6.86
N GLY A 240 -1.44 -25.36 -6.45
CA GLY A 240 -0.36 -26.21 -5.92
C GLY A 240 -0.03 -25.93 -4.45
N VAL A 241 0.46 -26.95 -3.77
CA VAL A 241 0.79 -26.89 -2.32
C VAL A 241 2.03 -26.02 -2.07
N ASP A 242 2.92 -25.94 -3.04
CA ASP A 242 4.09 -25.06 -3.06
C ASP A 242 3.72 -23.57 -3.11
N GLN A 243 2.49 -23.24 -3.53
CA GLN A 243 1.91 -21.91 -3.44
C GLN A 243 1.04 -21.70 -2.19
N ALA A 244 1.15 -22.56 -1.16
CA ALA A 244 0.60 -22.23 0.16
C ALA A 244 1.08 -20.84 0.60
N LEU A 245 0.22 -20.09 1.26
CA LEU A 245 0.45 -18.67 1.47
C LEU A 245 1.40 -18.43 2.63
N ILE A 246 2.15 -17.32 2.56
CA ILE A 246 2.92 -16.76 3.66
C ILE A 246 2.27 -15.45 4.02
N ALA A 247 2.09 -15.21 5.31
CA ALA A 247 1.69 -13.90 5.79
C ALA A 247 2.80 -13.33 6.67
N ASP A 248 3.05 -12.04 6.52
CA ASP A 248 3.87 -11.24 7.41
C ASP A 248 3.12 -9.98 7.80
N THR A 249 3.42 -9.46 8.99
CA THR A 249 2.89 -8.19 9.44
C THR A 249 3.76 -7.54 10.49
N ASP A 250 3.82 -6.22 10.39
CA ASP A 250 4.31 -5.28 11.37
C ASP A 250 3.13 -4.45 11.90
N ILE A 251 2.85 -4.56 13.19
CA ILE A 251 1.81 -3.80 13.87
C ILE A 251 2.40 -3.12 15.10
N ASN A 252 1.93 -1.92 15.44
CA ASN A 252 2.39 -1.24 16.64
C ASN A 252 1.25 -0.61 17.47
N ASP A 253 1.44 -0.64 18.79
CA ASP A 253 0.61 0.10 19.74
C ASP A 253 1.12 1.54 19.83
N VAL A 254 0.37 2.43 19.18
CA VAL A 254 0.72 3.85 18.98
C VAL A 254 0.23 4.76 20.09
N ARG A 255 -0.37 4.21 21.15
CA ARG A 255 -0.80 5.01 22.29
C ARG A 255 0.39 5.71 22.93
N VAL A 256 0.15 6.71 23.78
CA VAL A 256 1.25 7.32 24.53
C VAL A 256 1.96 6.27 25.38
N ALA A 257 3.30 6.35 25.45
CA ALA A 257 4.11 5.43 26.23
C ALA A 257 3.64 5.39 27.70
N GLY A 258 3.53 4.18 28.26
CA GLY A 258 3.04 3.97 29.62
C GLY A 258 1.51 3.92 29.75
N SER A 259 0.79 3.86 28.62
CA SER A 259 -0.66 3.63 28.60
C SER A 259 -1.04 2.33 29.33
N PRO A 260 -2.28 2.21 29.82
CA PRO A 260 -2.80 0.95 30.35
C PRO A 260 -2.58 -0.18 29.35
N GLU A 261 -2.37 -1.39 29.85
CA GLU A 261 -2.12 -2.56 29.01
C GLU A 261 -3.26 -2.77 27.99
N LEU A 262 -2.90 -2.91 26.71
CA LEU A 262 -3.83 -3.29 25.65
C LEU A 262 -3.48 -4.69 25.19
N THR A 263 -4.43 -5.61 25.35
CA THR A 263 -4.34 -6.95 24.77
C THR A 263 -5.06 -6.96 23.44
N PHE A 264 -4.39 -7.45 22.40
CA PHE A 264 -4.96 -7.55 21.06
C PHE A 264 -4.41 -8.77 20.32
N TYR A 265 -4.99 -9.08 19.18
CA TYR A 265 -4.58 -10.19 18.32
C TYR A 265 -4.42 -9.67 16.90
N TYR A 266 -3.63 -10.34 16.09
CA TYR A 266 -3.67 -10.16 14.64
C TYR A 266 -4.60 -11.23 14.04
N GLU A 267 -5.51 -10.82 13.17
CA GLU A 267 -6.48 -11.72 12.53
C GLU A 267 -6.35 -11.68 11.00
N LEU A 268 -6.24 -12.87 10.42
CA LEU A 268 -6.28 -13.15 9.00
C LEU A 268 -7.58 -13.92 8.70
N GLY A 269 -8.47 -13.35 7.91
CA GLY A 269 -9.60 -14.05 7.31
C GLY A 269 -9.39 -14.16 5.80
N LEU A 270 -9.59 -15.34 5.20
CA LEU A 270 -9.52 -15.56 3.76
C LEU A 270 -10.81 -16.21 3.27
N LYS A 271 -11.48 -15.56 2.32
CA LYS A 271 -12.61 -16.13 1.58
C LYS A 271 -12.08 -16.79 0.31
N TRP A 272 -12.47 -18.03 0.06
CA TRP A 272 -12.04 -18.79 -1.10
C TRP A 272 -13.09 -19.78 -1.60
N THR A 273 -12.98 -20.18 -2.87
CA THR A 273 -13.88 -21.17 -3.50
C THR A 273 -13.13 -22.06 -4.49
N THR A 274 -13.67 -23.25 -4.73
CA THR A 274 -13.23 -24.16 -5.80
C THR A 274 -14.01 -23.93 -7.11
N GLU A 275 -15.11 -23.18 -7.05
CA GLU A 275 -15.83 -22.76 -8.24
C GLU A 275 -14.94 -21.89 -9.12
N VAL A 276 -15.00 -22.13 -10.43
CA VAL A 276 -14.18 -21.39 -11.39
C VAL A 276 -14.58 -19.91 -11.36
N ARG A 277 -13.61 -19.05 -11.09
CA ARG A 277 -13.75 -17.58 -11.14
C ARG A 277 -12.95 -16.99 -12.30
N VAL A 278 -13.32 -15.79 -12.71
CA VAL A 278 -12.53 -15.01 -13.67
C VAL A 278 -11.23 -14.62 -12.98
N PRO A 279 -10.06 -15.05 -13.50
CA PRO A 279 -8.80 -14.76 -12.84
C PRO A 279 -8.55 -13.26 -12.75
N SER A 280 -8.13 -12.84 -11.57
CA SER A 280 -7.71 -11.48 -11.28
C SER A 280 -6.28 -11.48 -10.75
N ALA A 281 -5.55 -10.41 -11.05
CA ALA A 281 -4.21 -10.18 -10.56
C ALA A 281 -4.11 -8.74 -10.04
N MET A 282 -3.19 -8.54 -9.11
CA MET A 282 -2.80 -7.22 -8.65
C MET A 282 -1.63 -6.71 -9.49
N MET A 283 -1.73 -5.47 -9.94
CA MET A 283 -0.64 -4.71 -10.55
C MET A 283 -0.27 -3.56 -9.64
N ASN A 284 1.00 -3.50 -9.25
CA ASN A 284 1.54 -2.38 -8.48
C ASN A 284 2.19 -1.39 -9.43
N ILE A 285 1.64 -0.19 -9.48
CA ILE A 285 2.18 0.95 -10.23
C ILE A 285 2.85 1.86 -9.21
N VAL A 286 4.17 1.73 -9.12
CA VAL A 286 4.95 2.38 -8.08
C VAL A 286 5.85 3.41 -8.72
N ASN A 287 5.93 4.60 -8.11
CA ASN A 287 7.01 5.51 -8.45
C ASN A 287 8.26 5.14 -7.66
N VAL A 288 9.14 4.39 -8.30
CA VAL A 288 10.50 4.24 -7.81
C VAL A 288 11.29 5.43 -8.35
N GLY A 289 11.37 6.48 -7.54
CA GLY A 289 12.35 7.52 -7.81
C GLY A 289 13.75 6.90 -7.83
N PRO A 290 14.73 7.45 -8.58
CA PRO A 290 16.14 7.17 -8.34
C PRO A 290 16.46 7.79 -6.99
N VAL A 291 16.18 7.08 -5.90
CA VAL A 291 16.15 7.69 -4.57
C VAL A 291 17.51 8.26 -4.20
N PHE A 292 18.62 7.75 -4.73
CA PHE A 292 19.91 8.41 -4.61
C PHE A 292 20.75 8.22 -5.87
N GLU A 293 21.55 9.23 -6.24
CA GLU A 293 22.63 9.16 -7.24
C GLU A 293 23.74 8.13 -6.87
N GLN A 294 23.51 7.34 -5.82
CA GLN A 294 24.40 6.32 -5.31
C GLN A 294 23.66 4.97 -5.30
N PRO A 295 24.38 3.85 -5.49
CA PRO A 295 23.79 2.52 -5.32
C PRO A 295 23.03 2.48 -3.97
N PRO A 296 21.86 1.81 -3.91
CA PRO A 296 21.01 1.81 -2.73
C PRO A 296 21.86 1.45 -1.51
N LYS A 297 22.09 2.44 -0.64
CA LYS A 297 22.92 2.32 0.56
C LYS A 297 22.14 1.70 1.70
N SER A 298 20.81 1.72 1.60
CA SER A 298 19.91 1.22 2.62
C SER A 298 18.81 0.33 2.03
N LEU A 299 18.16 -0.45 2.90
CA LEU A 299 16.93 -1.15 2.54
C LEU A 299 15.76 -0.18 2.31
N ALA A 300 15.78 1.02 2.91
CA ALA A 300 14.79 2.07 2.64
C ALA A 300 14.78 2.48 1.17
N ASP A 301 15.95 2.51 0.52
CA ASP A 301 16.10 2.75 -0.91
C ASP A 301 15.46 1.64 -1.77
N ARG A 302 15.24 0.44 -1.19
CA ARG A 302 14.57 -0.69 -1.85
C ARG A 302 13.08 -0.71 -1.63
N PHE A 303 12.56 -0.09 -0.57
CA PHE A 303 11.13 -0.08 -0.26
C PHE A 303 10.32 0.84 -1.18
N GLN A 304 10.87 1.32 -2.30
CA GLN A 304 10.10 2.05 -3.31
C GLN A 304 9.43 3.32 -2.75
N THR A 305 10.09 3.95 -1.78
CA THR A 305 9.71 5.26 -1.23
C THR A 305 10.38 6.37 -2.01
N LEU A 306 9.80 7.57 -1.96
CA LEU A 306 10.45 8.77 -2.48
C LEU A 306 10.39 9.91 -1.47
N PRO A 307 11.47 10.71 -1.39
CA PRO A 307 11.53 11.88 -0.55
C PRO A 307 10.50 12.94 -1.00
N ILE A 308 9.59 13.34 -0.12
CA ILE A 308 8.69 14.49 -0.30
C ILE A 308 8.97 15.54 0.78
N PRO A 309 9.21 16.80 0.40
CA PRO A 309 9.39 17.87 1.37
C PRO A 309 8.11 18.11 2.16
N MET A 310 8.17 18.02 3.49
CA MET A 310 7.00 18.24 4.35
C MET A 310 6.56 19.72 4.44
N ASP A 311 7.46 20.64 4.08
CA ASP A 311 7.28 22.09 4.20
C ASP A 311 6.83 22.75 2.89
N LYS A 312 6.63 21.97 1.81
CA LYS A 312 6.29 22.50 0.48
C LYS A 312 5.21 21.67 -0.19
N THR A 313 4.41 22.33 -1.03
CA THR A 313 3.51 21.62 -1.94
C THR A 313 4.30 21.04 -3.11
N ALA A 314 4.06 19.77 -3.43
CA ALA A 314 4.74 19.05 -4.48
C ALA A 314 3.75 18.39 -5.44
N VAL A 315 4.12 18.31 -6.72
CA VAL A 315 3.38 17.53 -7.71
C VAL A 315 4.33 16.50 -8.30
N LEU A 316 3.89 15.26 -8.43
CA LEU A 316 4.68 14.16 -8.96
C LEU A 316 3.87 13.46 -10.04
N TRP A 317 4.48 13.09 -11.15
CA TRP A 317 3.78 12.30 -12.16
C TRP A 317 4.69 11.33 -12.87
N TRP A 318 4.18 10.17 -13.22
CA TRP A 318 4.93 9.21 -14.01
C TRP A 318 4.00 8.45 -14.93
N THR A 319 4.56 7.97 -16.03
CA THR A 319 3.82 7.24 -17.05
C THR A 319 4.34 5.80 -17.08
N VAL A 320 3.42 4.85 -17.10
CA VAL A 320 3.75 3.43 -17.29
C VAL A 320 3.08 2.92 -18.57
N THR A 321 3.76 2.01 -19.25
CA THR A 321 3.21 1.26 -20.38
C THR A 321 2.65 -0.06 -19.89
N LEU A 322 1.37 -0.29 -20.13
CA LEU A 322 0.67 -1.49 -19.68
C LEU A 322 1.19 -2.72 -20.44
N PRO A 323 1.62 -3.78 -19.72
CA PRO A 323 2.28 -4.92 -20.34
C PRO A 323 1.30 -5.87 -21.03
N ARG A 324 -0.01 -5.69 -20.81
CA ARG A 324 -1.10 -6.56 -21.29
C ARG A 324 -2.39 -5.78 -21.48
N ALA A 325 -3.33 -6.39 -22.19
CA ALA A 325 -4.72 -5.95 -22.18
C ALA A 325 -5.43 -6.43 -20.91
N GLY A 326 -6.46 -5.70 -20.49
CA GLY A 326 -7.27 -6.09 -19.34
C GLY A 326 -8.43 -5.16 -19.05
N GLN A 327 -9.09 -5.44 -17.92
CA GLN A 327 -10.15 -4.62 -17.37
C GLN A 327 -9.84 -4.34 -15.91
N LEU A 328 -9.89 -3.06 -15.52
CA LEU A 328 -9.80 -2.62 -14.13
C LEU A 328 -11.03 -3.11 -13.35
N ILE A 329 -10.77 -3.86 -12.29
CA ILE A 329 -11.75 -4.39 -11.33
C ILE A 329 -11.86 -3.41 -10.16
N GLU A 330 -10.73 -3.02 -9.59
CA GLU A 330 -10.64 -2.10 -8.45
C GLU A 330 -9.27 -1.43 -8.44
N ALA A 331 -9.19 -0.21 -7.88
CA ALA A 331 -7.93 0.39 -7.51
C ALA A 331 -7.83 0.65 -6.00
N ASN A 332 -6.63 0.45 -5.44
CA ASN A 332 -6.26 0.89 -4.11
C ASN A 332 -5.05 1.83 -4.19
N LEU A 333 -4.90 2.70 -3.22
CA LEU A 333 -3.79 3.62 -3.10
C LEU A 333 -2.99 3.23 -1.87
N HIS A 334 -1.68 3.18 -2.03
CA HIS A 334 -0.76 3.13 -0.91
C HIS A 334 -0.07 4.47 -0.78
N VAL A 335 -0.40 5.17 0.29
CA VAL A 335 0.18 6.48 0.59
C VAL A 335 0.31 6.69 2.08
N HIS A 336 1.40 7.32 2.46
CA HIS A 336 1.49 7.99 3.76
C HIS A 336 0.72 9.31 3.65
N GLN A 337 -0.45 9.37 4.27
CA GLN A 337 -1.52 10.27 3.87
C GLN A 337 -1.37 11.69 4.38
N ARG A 338 -0.56 11.89 5.41
CA ARG A 338 -0.34 13.22 5.99
C ARG A 338 0.08 14.27 4.94
N LEU A 339 0.79 13.85 3.90
CA LEU A 339 1.26 14.72 2.82
C LEU A 339 0.44 14.58 1.54
N PHE A 340 -0.44 13.60 1.46
CA PHE A 340 -1.26 13.36 0.27
C PHE A 340 -2.29 14.50 0.13
N ASP A 341 -2.52 15.03 -1.08
CA ASP A 341 -3.64 15.95 -1.38
C ASP A 341 -4.66 15.29 -2.29
N SER A 342 -4.18 14.77 -3.42
CA SER A 342 -5.02 14.10 -4.39
C SER A 342 -4.17 13.26 -5.34
N PHE A 343 -4.84 12.33 -6.01
CA PHE A 343 -4.26 11.47 -7.01
C PHE A 343 -5.20 11.37 -8.22
N TYR A 344 -4.60 11.27 -9.40
CA TYR A 344 -5.28 11.03 -10.65
C TYR A 344 -4.56 9.95 -11.44
N LEU A 345 -5.32 8.95 -11.91
CA LEU A 345 -4.89 8.02 -12.94
C LEU A 345 -5.48 8.46 -14.26
N LEU A 346 -4.64 8.80 -15.21
CA LEU A 346 -5.02 9.33 -16.52
C LEU A 346 -4.64 8.33 -17.62
N SER A 347 -5.45 8.21 -18.67
CA SER A 347 -5.02 7.52 -19.88
C SER A 347 -4.06 8.40 -20.70
N GLY A 348 -3.04 7.81 -21.32
CA GLY A 348 -2.05 8.50 -22.14
C GLY A 348 -0.83 8.99 -21.38
N THR A 349 -0.01 9.81 -22.04
CA THR A 349 1.24 10.40 -21.55
C THR A 349 1.12 11.92 -21.41
N PRO A 350 1.95 12.59 -20.58
CA PRO A 350 2.07 14.04 -20.57
C PRO A 350 2.23 14.68 -21.95
N ASP A 351 2.92 13.99 -22.87
CA ASP A 351 3.24 14.51 -24.21
C ASP A 351 2.02 14.54 -25.14
N ASP A 352 1.02 13.67 -24.89
CA ASP A 352 -0.29 13.73 -25.56
C ASP A 352 -1.06 15.01 -25.19
N ASP A 353 -0.62 15.70 -24.13
CA ASP A 353 -1.05 17.03 -23.73
C ASP A 353 0.14 18.02 -23.66
N PRO A 354 0.59 18.55 -24.82
CA PRO A 354 1.72 19.47 -24.86
C PRO A 354 1.43 20.82 -24.17
N GLY A 355 0.17 21.10 -23.81
CA GLY A 355 -0.20 22.38 -23.22
C GLY A 355 -0.18 22.39 -21.69
N TYR A 356 -0.02 21.24 -21.01
CA TYR A 356 0.01 21.24 -19.55
C TYR A 356 1.06 20.34 -18.92
N LEU A 357 0.81 19.03 -18.78
CA LEU A 357 1.83 18.13 -18.24
C LEU A 357 3.05 18.10 -19.19
N GLY A 358 2.83 18.12 -20.51
CA GLY A 358 3.90 18.28 -21.51
C GLY A 358 4.58 19.65 -21.49
N ALA A 359 3.96 20.70 -20.92
CA ALA A 359 4.61 21.99 -20.70
C ALA A 359 5.44 22.03 -19.40
N LEU A 360 5.13 21.15 -18.44
CA LEU A 360 5.91 20.93 -17.22
C LEU A 360 7.03 19.89 -17.43
N ALA A 361 6.87 18.97 -18.38
CA ALA A 361 7.82 17.90 -18.71
C ALA A 361 9.25 18.38 -19.06
N PRO A 362 9.48 19.52 -19.73
CA PRO A 362 10.83 20.01 -20.01
C PRO A 362 11.55 20.55 -18.77
N ILE A 363 10.81 20.83 -17.69
CA ILE A 363 11.30 21.52 -16.49
C ILE A 363 11.48 20.53 -15.33
N ALA A 364 10.82 19.37 -15.37
CA ALA A 364 10.87 18.37 -14.33
C ALA A 364 11.11 16.98 -14.93
N HIS A 365 12.13 16.29 -14.42
CA HIS A 365 12.17 14.84 -14.55
C HIS A 365 10.89 14.26 -13.92
N PRO A 366 10.05 13.47 -14.63
CA PRO A 366 8.74 13.03 -14.12
C PRO A 366 8.84 12.35 -12.73
N TRP A 367 9.94 11.65 -12.48
CA TRP A 367 10.20 10.95 -11.22
C TRP A 367 10.73 11.84 -10.07
N LYS A 368 11.07 13.11 -10.33
CA LYS A 368 11.45 14.05 -9.26
C LYS A 368 10.23 14.88 -8.90
N PRO A 369 9.86 14.99 -7.60
CA PRO A 369 8.77 15.85 -7.17
C PRO A 369 8.99 17.27 -7.69
N TYR A 370 8.00 17.79 -8.41
CA TYR A 370 7.93 19.20 -8.78
C TYR A 370 7.57 20.00 -7.54
N ILE A 371 8.61 20.50 -6.87
CA ILE A 371 8.48 21.35 -5.68
C ILE A 371 8.13 22.76 -6.15
N THR A 372 6.87 23.13 -6.01
CA THR A 372 6.31 24.39 -6.53
C THR A 372 7.11 25.64 -6.16
N SER A 373 7.68 25.70 -4.94
CA SER A 373 8.48 26.84 -4.46
C SER A 373 9.89 26.91 -5.07
N MET A 374 10.43 25.83 -5.63
CA MET A 374 11.77 25.87 -6.26
C MET A 374 11.74 26.59 -7.61
N TYR A 375 10.55 26.77 -8.19
CA TYR A 375 10.34 27.36 -9.51
C TYR A 375 9.74 28.76 -9.48
N ASP A 376 9.81 29.44 -8.32
CA ASP A 376 9.39 30.84 -8.07
C ASP A 376 9.88 31.85 -9.11
N LYS A 377 10.94 31.51 -9.87
CA LYS A 377 11.53 32.37 -10.91
C LYS A 377 10.91 32.25 -12.30
N VAL A 378 9.99 31.31 -12.55
CA VAL A 378 9.45 31.01 -13.91
C VAL A 378 7.96 31.44 -14.07
N GLY A 379 7.42 32.28 -13.18
CA GLY A 379 6.02 32.75 -13.29
C GLY A 379 5.01 31.70 -12.79
N THR A 380 5.22 31.24 -11.56
CA THR A 380 4.64 30.06 -10.91
C THR A 380 3.14 29.86 -11.06
N LEU A 381 2.78 28.68 -11.56
CA LEU A 381 1.48 28.08 -11.33
C LEU A 381 1.53 27.40 -9.96
N GLY A 382 0.91 27.98 -8.94
CA GLY A 382 0.74 27.29 -7.66
C GLY A 382 0.00 25.95 -7.85
N MET A 383 0.12 25.03 -6.88
CA MET A 383 -0.49 23.69 -6.94
C MET A 383 -1.98 23.73 -7.36
N ASP A 384 -2.76 24.64 -6.78
CA ASP A 384 -4.17 24.84 -7.14
C ASP A 384 -4.37 25.27 -8.60
N THR A 385 -3.44 26.05 -9.14
CA THR A 385 -3.48 26.43 -10.55
C THR A 385 -3.12 25.24 -11.44
N ILE A 386 -2.16 24.40 -11.01
CA ILE A 386 -1.84 23.12 -11.65
C ILE A 386 -3.05 22.20 -11.70
N LYS A 387 -3.63 21.92 -10.54
CA LYS A 387 -4.81 21.08 -10.40
C LYS A 387 -6.00 21.63 -11.19
N ARG A 388 -6.32 22.94 -11.07
CA ARG A 388 -7.45 23.55 -11.81
C ARG A 388 -7.26 23.52 -13.32
N LYS A 389 -6.05 23.77 -13.83
CA LYS A 389 -5.79 23.74 -15.28
C LYS A 389 -5.86 22.31 -15.83
N LEU A 390 -5.26 21.34 -15.13
CA LEU A 390 -5.37 19.92 -15.47
C LEU A 390 -6.85 19.50 -15.55
N LEU A 391 -7.61 19.74 -14.48
CA LEU A 391 -9.03 19.38 -14.40
C LEU A 391 -9.90 20.15 -15.39
N GLY A 392 -9.63 21.44 -15.60
CA GLY A 392 -10.37 22.27 -16.55
C GLY A 392 -10.23 21.76 -17.97
N ARG A 393 -9.02 21.32 -18.35
CA ARG A 393 -8.75 20.76 -19.67
C ARG A 393 -9.39 19.39 -19.87
N LEU A 394 -9.28 18.51 -18.87
CA LEU A 394 -9.94 17.19 -18.91
C LEU A 394 -11.46 17.34 -19.08
N LYS A 395 -12.07 18.32 -18.38
CA LYS A 395 -13.49 18.67 -18.57
C LYS A 395 -13.78 19.21 -19.97
N GLN A 396 -12.93 20.07 -20.51
CA GLN A 396 -13.10 20.61 -21.86
C GLN A 396 -13.07 19.49 -22.91
N CYS A 397 -12.11 18.55 -22.83
CA CYS A 397 -12.05 17.44 -23.77
C CYS A 397 -13.20 16.45 -23.61
N ASP A 398 -13.67 16.17 -22.38
CA ASP A 398 -14.86 15.34 -22.15
C ASP A 398 -16.12 15.98 -22.78
N ALA A 399 -16.29 17.29 -22.63
CA ALA A 399 -17.41 18.01 -23.25
C ALA A 399 -17.37 17.97 -24.79
N VAL A 400 -16.18 18.06 -25.40
CA VAL A 400 -16.01 17.93 -26.85
C VAL A 400 -16.33 16.50 -27.31
N ASN A 401 -15.89 15.47 -26.59
CA ASN A 401 -16.19 14.07 -26.92
C ASN A 401 -17.67 13.75 -26.86
N LYS A 402 -18.36 14.20 -25.80
CA LYS A 402 -19.82 13.99 -25.63
C LYS A 402 -20.63 14.66 -26.73
N LYS A 403 -20.23 15.85 -27.20
CA LYS A 403 -20.91 16.55 -28.30
C LYS A 403 -20.60 15.92 -29.67
N THR A 404 -19.40 15.41 -29.85
CA THR A 404 -18.95 14.89 -31.16
C THR A 404 -19.40 13.45 -31.45
N SER A 405 -19.90 12.70 -30.46
CA SER A 405 -20.50 11.37 -30.71
C SER A 405 -21.76 11.41 -31.58
N TRP A 406 -22.42 12.57 -31.69
CA TRP A 406 -23.63 12.76 -32.52
C TRP A 406 -23.37 13.42 -33.89
N TRP A 407 -22.21 14.04 -34.12
CA TRP A 407 -21.96 14.90 -35.30
C TRP A 407 -20.64 14.63 -36.04
N ARG A 408 -19.91 13.53 -35.76
CA ARG A 408 -18.61 13.18 -36.39
C ARG A 408 -18.69 12.77 -37.87
N SER A 409 -19.18 13.67 -38.71
CA SER A 409 -18.97 13.61 -40.16
C SER A 409 -18.19 14.83 -40.67
N TRP A 410 -18.59 16.08 -40.39
CA TRP A 410 -18.05 17.20 -41.17
C TRP A 410 -17.98 18.50 -40.33
N LEU A 411 -16.85 19.23 -40.38
CA LEU A 411 -16.74 20.71 -40.26
C LEU A 411 -16.28 21.46 -38.98
N THR A 412 -15.37 20.98 -38.12
CA THR A 412 -14.67 21.94 -37.22
C THR A 412 -13.16 21.70 -37.10
N ARG A 413 -12.40 22.59 -37.76
CA ARG A 413 -10.93 22.63 -37.86
C ARG A 413 -10.25 23.63 -36.89
N GLY A 414 -10.97 24.15 -35.89
CA GLY A 414 -10.46 25.24 -35.02
C GLY A 414 -10.30 24.92 -33.53
N GLU A 415 -11.09 23.99 -32.97
CA GLU A 415 -11.11 23.67 -31.53
C GLU A 415 -11.00 22.16 -31.30
N GLN A 416 -9.98 21.53 -31.88
CA GLN A 416 -9.76 20.09 -31.68
C GLN A 416 -8.95 19.90 -30.39
N CYS A 417 -9.41 19.04 -29.46
CA CYS A 417 -8.46 18.31 -28.60
C CYS A 417 -7.66 17.43 -29.57
N PRO A 418 -6.41 17.79 -29.94
CA PRO A 418 -5.81 17.30 -31.19
C PRO A 418 -5.36 15.83 -31.11
N VAL A 419 -5.44 15.21 -29.94
CA VAL A 419 -4.95 13.86 -29.66
C VAL A 419 -5.99 13.17 -28.78
N MET A 420 -6.11 11.84 -28.86
CA MET A 420 -7.00 11.02 -28.03
C MET A 420 -6.99 11.57 -26.60
N PRO A 421 -8.09 12.20 -26.15
CA PRO A 421 -8.02 13.00 -24.95
C PRO A 421 -7.77 12.08 -23.77
N GLN A 422 -6.77 12.44 -22.97
CA GLN A 422 -6.54 11.81 -21.69
C GLN A 422 -7.86 11.77 -20.93
N GLN A 423 -8.21 10.60 -20.42
CA GLN A 423 -9.40 10.37 -19.62
C GLN A 423 -8.96 10.13 -18.18
N ILE A 424 -9.73 10.67 -17.23
CA ILE A 424 -9.55 10.31 -15.82
C ILE A 424 -10.09 8.90 -15.62
N ILE A 425 -9.19 7.94 -15.45
CA ILE A 425 -9.49 6.54 -15.14
C ILE A 425 -9.89 6.42 -13.67
N CYS A 426 -9.04 6.95 -12.78
CA CYS A 426 -9.27 6.97 -11.34
C CYS A 426 -8.95 8.35 -10.76
N ARG A 427 -9.61 8.68 -9.66
CA ARG A 427 -9.32 9.84 -8.83
C ARG A 427 -9.40 9.45 -7.37
N GLY A 428 -8.39 9.84 -6.60
CA GLY A 428 -8.44 9.89 -5.16
C GLY A 428 -8.34 11.34 -4.72
N ASP A 429 -9.18 11.77 -3.81
CA ASP A 429 -9.02 13.06 -3.14
C ASP A 429 -8.73 12.77 -1.67
N LEU A 430 -7.93 13.60 -1.01
CA LEU A 430 -7.85 13.60 0.44
C LEU A 430 -9.26 13.42 1.02
N PRO A 431 -9.49 12.41 1.87
CA PRO A 431 -10.68 12.45 2.71
C PRO A 431 -10.64 13.81 3.40
N ALA A 432 -11.78 14.52 3.43
CA ALA A 432 -11.86 15.77 4.19
C ALA A 432 -11.33 15.44 5.57
N LEU A 433 -10.12 15.94 5.90
CA LEU A 433 -9.33 15.44 7.02
C LEU A 433 -10.26 15.30 8.22
N GLU A 434 -10.62 14.07 8.57
CA GLU A 434 -11.30 13.80 9.82
C GLU A 434 -10.19 14.00 10.84
N LEU A 435 -10.00 15.26 11.24
CA LEU A 435 -9.41 15.60 12.50
C LEU A 435 -10.27 14.82 13.48
N VAL A 436 -9.83 13.61 13.87
CA VAL A 436 -10.32 12.95 15.07
C VAL A 436 -10.21 14.04 16.11
N GLY A 437 -11.36 14.59 16.48
CA GLY A 437 -11.41 15.96 17.00
C GLY A 437 -10.40 16.07 18.13
N GLU A 438 -9.71 17.20 18.23
CA GLU A 438 -8.70 17.47 19.27
C GLU A 438 -9.15 17.01 20.67
N LYS A 439 -10.48 17.02 20.92
CA LYS A 439 -11.15 16.50 22.11
C LYS A 439 -11.13 14.98 22.28
N GLU A 440 -11.25 14.18 21.22
CA GLU A 440 -11.19 12.72 21.32
C GLU A 440 -9.75 12.23 21.44
N ALA A 441 -8.82 12.78 20.64
CA ALA A 441 -7.40 12.47 20.78
C ALA A 441 -6.88 12.79 22.20
N SER A 442 -7.22 13.97 22.73
CA SER A 442 -6.82 14.36 24.10
C SER A 442 -7.50 13.53 25.20
N LYS A 443 -8.79 13.15 25.05
CA LYS A 443 -9.51 12.33 26.05
C LYS A 443 -8.87 10.95 26.26
N HIS A 444 -8.32 10.37 25.21
CA HIS A 444 -7.77 9.03 25.25
C HIS A 444 -6.24 9.02 25.41
N GLY A 445 -5.62 10.19 25.60
CA GLY A 445 -4.17 10.31 25.64
C GLY A 445 -3.53 9.83 24.35
N TYR A 446 -4.21 9.96 23.21
CA TYR A 446 -3.58 9.77 21.90
C TYR A 446 -2.79 11.02 21.56
N ILE A 447 -1.66 10.84 20.87
CA ILE A 447 -0.94 11.98 20.32
C ILE A 447 -1.81 12.62 19.25
N GLN A 448 -1.98 13.95 19.32
CA GLN A 448 -2.64 14.74 18.30
C GLN A 448 -1.92 14.53 16.96
N GLY A 449 -2.62 14.00 15.97
CA GLY A 449 -2.01 13.70 14.67
C GLY A 449 -3.03 13.40 13.60
N TYR A 450 -2.64 13.68 12.36
CA TYR A 450 -3.33 13.16 11.18
C TYR A 450 -3.03 11.66 11.06
N TYR A 451 -4.09 10.85 11.05
CA TYR A 451 -3.99 9.40 10.93
C TYR A 451 -4.12 8.99 9.46
N ASP A 452 -3.33 8.01 9.02
CA ASP A 452 -3.46 7.44 7.68
C ASP A 452 -4.80 6.68 7.58
N ARG A 453 -5.73 7.18 6.75
CA ARG A 453 -7.09 6.65 6.51
C ARG A 453 -7.40 6.52 5.03
N ARG A 454 -7.61 5.32 4.51
CA ARG A 454 -7.86 5.04 3.08
C ARG A 454 -8.58 6.17 2.37
N THR A 455 -7.87 6.78 1.43
CA THR A 455 -8.46 7.76 0.54
C THR A 455 -9.56 7.09 -0.27
N THR A 456 -10.71 7.74 -0.38
CA THR A 456 -11.78 7.30 -1.26
C THR A 456 -11.32 7.40 -2.70
N ILE A 457 -11.20 6.26 -3.37
CA ILE A 457 -10.82 6.18 -4.78
C ILE A 457 -12.05 5.89 -5.61
N ARG A 458 -12.24 6.72 -6.62
CA ARG A 458 -13.31 6.64 -7.61
C ARG A 458 -12.70 6.30 -8.95
N CYS A 459 -13.07 5.15 -9.50
CA CYS A 459 -12.63 4.75 -10.84
C CYS A 459 -13.81 4.61 -11.81
N GLN A 460 -13.50 4.75 -13.09
CA GLN A 460 -14.41 4.37 -14.16
C GLN A 460 -14.70 2.88 -14.07
N GLU A 461 -15.98 2.53 -14.00
CA GLU A 461 -16.37 1.12 -13.94
C GLU A 461 -16.01 0.40 -15.23
N GLY A 462 -15.37 -0.76 -15.09
CA GLY A 462 -15.10 -1.65 -16.20
C GLY A 462 -14.15 -1.06 -17.25
N TRP A 463 -13.34 -0.07 -16.87
CA TRP A 463 -12.33 0.52 -17.76
C TRP A 463 -11.43 -0.57 -18.32
N THR A 464 -11.39 -0.68 -19.65
CA THR A 464 -10.58 -1.65 -20.37
C THR A 464 -9.37 -0.98 -20.99
N PHE A 465 -8.28 -1.74 -21.08
CA PHE A 465 -7.03 -1.29 -21.67
C PHE A 465 -6.43 -2.37 -22.55
N HIS A 466 -5.57 -1.95 -23.47
CA HIS A 466 -4.79 -2.81 -24.34
C HIS A 466 -3.33 -2.88 -23.90
N LYS A 467 -2.65 -3.93 -24.35
CA LYS A 467 -1.20 -4.03 -24.21
C LYS A 467 -0.54 -2.88 -24.97
N GLY A 468 0.38 -2.18 -24.30
CA GLY A 468 1.07 -1.04 -24.86
C GLY A 468 0.38 0.29 -24.59
N ASP A 469 -0.86 0.29 -24.07
CA ASP A 469 -1.51 1.51 -23.62
C ASP A 469 -0.67 2.16 -22.52
N GLN A 470 -0.58 3.48 -22.56
CA GLN A 470 0.12 4.25 -21.55
C GLN A 470 -0.89 4.85 -20.58
N ILE A 471 -0.53 4.85 -19.30
CA ILE A 471 -1.29 5.53 -18.25
C ILE A 471 -0.34 6.42 -17.46
N THR A 472 -0.84 7.58 -17.07
CA THR A 472 -0.10 8.55 -16.29
C THR A 472 -0.73 8.68 -14.92
N VAL A 473 0.09 8.48 -13.92
CA VAL A 473 -0.23 8.73 -12.53
C VAL A 473 0.19 10.16 -12.20
N VAL A 474 -0.69 10.93 -11.58
CA VAL A 474 -0.40 12.28 -11.08
C VAL A 474 -0.76 12.34 -9.60
N PHE A 475 0.22 12.62 -8.75
CA PHE A 475 0.07 12.85 -7.32
C PHE A 475 0.28 14.32 -7.00
N PHE A 476 -0.60 14.82 -6.14
CA PHE A 476 -0.47 16.12 -5.50
C PHE A 476 -0.19 15.88 -4.03
N SER A 477 0.80 16.58 -3.51
CA SER A 477 1.13 16.63 -2.10
C SER A 477 1.00 18.07 -1.62
N SER A 478 0.26 18.25 -0.53
CA SER A 478 0.11 19.56 0.10
C SER A 478 0.85 19.60 1.43
N THR A 479 1.34 20.79 1.79
CA THR A 479 1.78 21.03 3.16
C THR A 479 0.58 20.83 4.07
N PRO A 480 0.67 19.97 5.10
CA PRO A 480 -0.43 19.78 6.01
C PRO A 480 -0.77 21.14 6.64
N LEU A 481 -2.01 21.57 6.43
CA LEU A 481 -2.52 22.83 6.95
C LEU A 481 -2.32 22.85 8.47
N GLY A 482 -1.49 23.77 8.94
CA GLY A 482 -1.35 24.05 10.37
C GLY A 482 -0.29 23.26 11.12
N VAL A 483 0.59 22.47 10.48
CA VAL A 483 1.76 21.94 11.18
C VAL A 483 2.69 23.10 11.51
N THR A 484 2.64 23.54 12.75
CA THR A 484 3.56 24.52 13.27
C THR A 484 4.96 23.93 13.30
N ARG A 485 5.98 24.77 13.23
CA ARG A 485 7.39 24.36 13.35
C ARG A 485 7.69 23.59 14.66
N GLU A 486 6.80 23.63 15.64
CA GLU A 486 6.89 22.87 16.90
C GLU A 486 6.35 21.44 16.77
N GLU A 487 5.26 21.22 16.04
CA GLU A 487 4.74 19.89 15.72
C GLU A 487 5.69 19.12 14.78
N ASP A 488 6.42 19.84 13.93
CA ASP A 488 7.47 19.30 13.06
C ASP A 488 8.66 18.72 13.87
N LYS A 489 9.08 19.39 14.95
CA LYS A 489 10.11 18.87 15.88
C LYS A 489 9.72 17.53 16.52
N TRP A 490 8.42 17.29 16.71
CA TRP A 490 7.93 16.04 17.27
C TRP A 490 7.99 14.88 16.26
N PHE A 491 7.65 15.13 14.98
CA PHE A 491 7.85 14.15 13.90
C PHE A 491 9.31 13.72 13.78
N HIS A 492 10.21 14.67 13.91
CA HIS A 492 11.64 14.38 13.94
C HIS A 492 12.06 13.59 15.18
N THR A 493 11.32 13.66 16.29
CA THR A 493 11.56 12.82 17.46
C THR A 493 11.16 11.37 17.19
N MET A 494 10.07 11.15 16.43
CA MET A 494 9.65 9.81 15.98
C MET A 494 10.62 9.21 14.95
N ALA A 495 11.01 9.99 13.93
CA ALA A 495 12.03 9.58 12.96
C ALA A 495 13.41 9.39 13.62
N SER A 496 13.73 10.15 14.68
CA SER A 496 14.98 9.98 15.44
C SER A 496 15.06 8.70 16.29
N MET A 497 13.94 7.97 16.48
CA MET A 497 13.99 6.63 17.07
C MET A 497 14.66 5.62 16.13
N GLU A 498 14.77 5.94 14.83
CA GLU A 498 15.65 5.28 13.87
C GLU A 498 17.02 5.99 13.79
N ASN A 499 17.83 5.96 14.86
CA ASN A 499 19.28 6.24 14.80
C ASN A 499 19.76 7.58 14.16
N VAL A 500 18.97 8.66 14.16
CA VAL A 500 19.45 9.97 13.66
C VAL A 500 19.87 10.86 14.83
N THR A 501 21.18 11.04 15.01
CA THR A 501 21.79 11.77 16.15
C THR A 501 21.83 13.30 15.99
N ASP A 502 21.35 13.86 14.88
CA ASP A 502 21.41 15.32 14.62
C ASP A 502 20.03 15.91 14.29
N GLN A 503 19.45 16.62 15.27
CA GLN A 503 18.19 17.37 15.14
C GLN A 503 18.21 18.50 14.09
N GLN A 504 19.37 19.08 13.74
CA GLN A 504 19.42 20.12 12.71
C GLN A 504 19.42 19.55 11.29
N SER A 505 19.90 18.31 11.11
CA SER A 505 19.79 17.61 9.83
C SER A 505 18.34 17.22 9.51
N LEU A 506 17.53 16.95 10.54
CA LEU A 506 16.15 16.46 10.46
C LEU A 506 15.15 17.50 9.92
N LEU A 507 15.25 18.78 10.29
CA LEU A 507 14.40 19.87 9.76
C LEU A 507 14.58 20.15 8.25
N LYS A 508 15.50 19.44 7.59
CA LYS A 508 15.71 19.47 6.14
C LYS A 508 15.44 18.12 5.48
N GLN A 509 14.98 17.12 6.25
CA GLN A 509 14.74 15.79 5.71
C GLN A 509 13.39 15.73 5.01
N ASP A 510 13.46 15.23 3.79
CA ASP A 510 12.29 14.80 3.06
C ASP A 510 11.67 13.59 3.77
N PHE A 511 10.36 13.55 3.86
CA PHE A 511 9.64 12.40 4.36
C PHE A 511 9.58 11.32 3.28
N LEU A 512 9.86 10.07 3.65
CA LEU A 512 9.77 8.95 2.71
C LEU A 512 8.29 8.60 2.50
N GLN A 513 7.80 8.86 1.29
CA GLN A 513 6.42 8.59 0.91
C GLN A 513 6.40 7.39 -0.06
N HIS A 514 5.57 6.39 0.24
CA HIS A 514 5.11 5.45 -0.77
C HIS A 514 4.04 6.14 -1.62
N ASN A 515 4.19 6.14 -2.94
CA ASN A 515 3.14 6.54 -3.86
C ASN A 515 2.91 5.36 -4.82
N CYS A 516 2.08 4.41 -4.40
CA CYS A 516 1.75 3.24 -5.19
C CYS A 516 0.24 3.18 -5.49
N VAL A 517 -0.08 2.97 -6.75
CA VAL A 517 -1.45 2.68 -7.21
C VAL A 517 -1.52 1.19 -7.50
N ARG A 518 -2.45 0.52 -6.85
CA ARG A 518 -2.65 -0.92 -6.98
C ARG A 518 -3.90 -1.14 -7.78
N MET A 519 -3.80 -1.86 -8.89
CA MET A 519 -4.93 -2.16 -9.75
C MET A 519 -5.19 -3.65 -9.75
N TRP A 520 -6.39 -4.04 -9.33
CA TRP A 520 -6.93 -5.36 -9.60
C TRP A 520 -7.44 -5.37 -11.03
N TYR A 521 -7.00 -6.34 -11.82
CA TYR A 521 -7.44 -6.47 -13.20
C TYR A 521 -7.64 -7.92 -13.62
N THR A 522 -8.49 -8.12 -14.61
CA THR A 522 -8.58 -9.38 -15.36
C THR A 522 -7.93 -9.19 -16.73
N SER A 523 -7.39 -10.26 -17.31
CA SER A 523 -6.73 -10.25 -18.62
C SER A 523 -7.27 -11.38 -19.49
N PRO A 524 -7.68 -11.10 -20.75
CA PRO A 524 -8.13 -12.14 -21.68
C PRO A 524 -6.98 -13.07 -22.09
N GLU A 525 -5.72 -12.66 -21.91
CA GLU A 525 -4.53 -13.47 -22.17
C GLU A 525 -4.31 -14.57 -21.10
N GLY A 526 -5.24 -14.72 -20.15
CA GLY A 526 -5.18 -15.69 -19.06
C GLY A 526 -4.49 -15.15 -17.80
N PRO A 527 -4.48 -15.96 -16.72
CA PRO A 527 -3.86 -15.59 -15.46
C PRO A 527 -2.36 -15.34 -15.63
N TYR A 528 -1.85 -14.32 -14.93
CA TYR A 528 -0.42 -14.10 -14.81
C TYR A 528 0.12 -15.11 -13.76
N PRO A 529 1.25 -15.81 -14.01
CA PRO A 529 1.84 -16.68 -12.97
C PRO A 529 2.30 -15.91 -11.71
N GLU A 530 2.73 -14.66 -11.88
CA GLU A 530 3.27 -13.73 -10.88
C GLU A 530 2.52 -12.36 -10.86
N PRO A 531 2.51 -11.58 -9.78
CA PRO A 531 2.07 -10.18 -9.81
C PRO A 531 3.00 -9.34 -10.70
N ALA A 532 2.44 -8.39 -11.44
CA ALA A 532 3.20 -7.45 -12.25
C ALA A 532 3.48 -6.18 -11.45
N CYS A 533 4.73 -5.96 -11.02
CA CYS A 533 5.16 -4.63 -10.63
C CYS A 533 5.64 -3.89 -11.87
N LEU A 534 4.98 -2.78 -12.18
CA LEU A 534 5.48 -1.86 -13.19
C LEU A 534 6.40 -0.86 -12.50
N ASN A 535 7.65 -1.29 -12.32
CA ASN A 535 8.73 -0.40 -11.93
C ASN A 535 9.25 0.31 -13.18
N MET A 536 9.53 1.61 -13.05
CA MET A 536 10.36 2.30 -14.04
C MET A 536 11.80 1.85 -13.82
N ASP A 537 12.32 1.02 -14.72
CA ASP A 537 13.70 0.53 -14.64
C ASP A 537 14.64 1.60 -15.22
N TRP A 538 15.49 2.19 -14.38
CA TRP A 538 16.36 3.30 -14.74
C TRP A 538 17.78 2.79 -15.02
N ARG A 539 18.37 3.21 -16.14
CA ARG A 539 19.79 2.95 -16.44
C ARG A 539 20.60 4.24 -16.50
N TYR A 540 21.88 4.09 -16.16
CA TYR A 540 22.90 5.14 -16.30
C TYR A 540 23.56 4.98 -17.67
N ASP A 541 23.66 6.06 -18.45
CA ASP A 541 24.57 6.03 -19.60
C ASP A 541 26.02 6.11 -19.11
N SER A 542 26.96 5.93 -20.02
CA SER A 542 28.39 6.04 -19.71
C SER A 542 28.82 7.42 -19.20
N GLU A 543 27.96 8.44 -19.32
CA GLU A 543 28.18 9.81 -18.84
C GLU A 543 27.45 10.08 -17.51
N GLY A 544 26.83 9.06 -16.90
CA GLY A 544 26.07 9.19 -15.66
C GLY A 544 24.74 9.93 -15.81
N ARG A 545 24.26 10.14 -17.04
CA ARG A 545 22.95 10.71 -17.32
C ARG A 545 21.89 9.62 -17.28
N TYR A 546 20.73 9.99 -16.75
CA TYR A 546 19.55 9.15 -16.76
C TYR A 546 18.98 9.11 -18.16
N PHE A 547 18.76 7.91 -18.67
CA PHE A 547 18.00 7.72 -19.89
C PHE A 547 17.12 6.48 -19.77
N PHE A 548 15.94 6.58 -20.38
CA PHE A 548 15.00 5.48 -20.47
C PHE A 548 15.40 4.64 -21.69
N GLU A 549 16.08 3.50 -21.48
CA GLU A 549 16.48 2.62 -22.58
C GLU A 549 15.55 1.40 -22.67
N GLY A 550 14.55 1.51 -23.55
CA GLY A 550 13.71 0.39 -23.96
C GLY A 550 12.45 0.21 -23.11
N GLY A 551 11.37 -0.23 -23.77
CA GLY A 551 10.09 -0.54 -23.13
C GLY A 551 10.22 -1.51 -21.94
N PRO A 552 9.16 -1.65 -21.13
CA PRO A 552 9.21 -2.28 -19.81
C PRO A 552 10.01 -3.58 -19.84
N GLN A 553 11.22 -3.56 -19.27
CA GLN A 553 11.92 -4.80 -18.95
C GLN A 553 11.24 -5.42 -17.74
N ARG A 554 11.03 -6.73 -17.79
CA ARG A 554 10.51 -7.49 -16.65
C ARG A 554 11.55 -7.45 -15.54
N THR A 555 11.39 -6.54 -14.59
CA THR A 555 12.07 -6.65 -13.30
C THR A 555 11.14 -7.39 -12.34
N SER A 556 11.67 -8.38 -11.63
CA SER A 556 10.96 -8.97 -10.50
C SER A 556 10.73 -7.88 -9.45
N CYS A 557 9.53 -7.80 -8.88
CA CYS A 557 9.21 -6.92 -7.76
C CYS A 557 10.28 -7.12 -6.67
N GLY A 558 11.11 -6.12 -6.38
CA GLY A 558 12.23 -6.22 -5.45
C GLY A 558 12.35 -5.02 -4.54
#